data_AF-A0A963DDU2-F1
#
_entry.id   AF-A0A963DDU2-F1
#
_cell.length_a   1.000
_cell.length_b   1.000
_cell.length_c   1.000
_cell.angle_alpha   90.00
_cell.angle_beta   90.00
_cell.angle_gamma   90.00
#
_symmetry.space_group_name_H-M   'P 1'
#
loop_
_entity.id
_entity.type
_entity.pdbx_description
1 polymer ?
#
loop_
_entity_poly.entity_id
_entity_poly.type
_entity_poly.pdbx_seq_one_letter_code
_entity_poly.pdbx_strand_id
1 'polypeptide(L)'
;SGINYGTHFMALYQRSPKPYRHDRELPFYFGVLIASILLISLYLTPHAAYPDFLQTVRYVAFHSISLATSLGFATSDYTFWPMFAQIWILFLGSFIACSGSTGGGIKLMRAIILYKQVYRELARAIHPNAVLPVRLGDQQIPDHILHAVLGFSFIYMVTIVTLTLVLSASGVELVTAFSAVVACLNNTGPGLSGVGPASNYSVLSDFATWVCTFAMLLGRLEIFTLLVVMTPAFWRK
;
A
#
# COMPACT_ATOMS: atom_id res chain seq x y z
N SER A 1 4.93 -12.51 8.07
CA SER A 1 3.99 -11.54 8.67
C SER A 1 3.16 -10.80 7.63
N GLY A 2 3.71 -10.45 6.45
CA GLY A 2 2.97 -9.78 5.37
C GLY A 2 1.96 -10.65 4.59
N ILE A 3 1.97 -11.96 4.83
CA ILE A 3 1.02 -12.94 4.27
C ILE A 3 -0.12 -13.16 5.28
N ASN A 4 -1.29 -13.54 4.78
CA ASN A 4 -2.48 -13.82 5.58
C ASN A 4 -2.22 -14.86 6.70
N TYR A 5 -2.49 -14.48 7.96
CA TYR A 5 -2.36 -15.38 9.12
C TYR A 5 -3.33 -16.57 9.07
N GLY A 6 -4.48 -16.45 8.41
CA GLY A 6 -5.39 -17.57 8.16
C GLY A 6 -4.74 -18.66 7.31
N THR A 7 -3.99 -18.27 6.27
CA THR A 7 -3.23 -19.22 5.44
C THR A 7 -2.12 -19.90 6.25
N HIS A 8 -1.42 -19.15 7.11
CA HIS A 8 -0.44 -19.70 8.04
C HIS A 8 -1.06 -20.71 9.01
N PHE A 9 -2.21 -20.38 9.61
CA PHE A 9 -2.94 -21.28 10.52
C PHE A 9 -3.37 -22.57 9.82
N MET A 10 -3.94 -22.47 8.62
CA MET A 10 -4.35 -23.65 7.84
C MET A 10 -3.18 -24.54 7.45
N ALA A 11 -2.03 -23.96 7.09
CA ALA A 11 -0.83 -24.73 6.77
C ALA A 11 -0.29 -25.50 7.99
N LEU A 12 -0.30 -24.87 9.18
CA LEU A 12 0.10 -25.50 10.43
C LEU A 12 -0.88 -26.61 10.86
N TYR A 13 -2.18 -26.33 10.80
CA TYR A 13 -3.22 -27.28 11.19
C TYR A 13 -3.23 -28.52 10.27
N GLN A 14 -3.11 -28.33 8.96
CA GLN A 14 -3.08 -29.41 7.98
C GLN A 14 -1.69 -30.07 7.85
N ARG A 15 -0.67 -29.54 8.54
CA ARG A 15 0.74 -29.96 8.43
C ARG A 15 1.21 -30.07 6.97
N SER A 16 0.76 -29.14 6.13
CA SER A 16 0.99 -29.18 4.68
C SER A 16 1.17 -27.78 4.12
N PRO A 17 2.08 -27.56 3.15
CA PRO A 17 2.22 -26.28 2.47
C PRO A 17 1.15 -26.05 1.39
N LYS A 18 0.25 -27.02 1.14
CA LYS A 18 -0.81 -26.92 0.12
C LYS A 18 -1.70 -25.67 0.23
N PRO A 19 -2.06 -25.16 1.43
CA PRO A 19 -2.86 -23.95 1.56
C PRO A 19 -2.22 -22.71 0.90
N TYR A 20 -0.89 -22.57 0.96
CA TYR A 20 -0.19 -21.46 0.29
C TYR A 20 -0.33 -21.49 -1.24
N ARG A 21 -0.49 -22.67 -1.84
CA ARG A 21 -0.69 -22.79 -3.30
C ARG A 21 -2.11 -22.45 -3.73
N HIS A 22 -3.08 -22.55 -2.82
CA HIS A 22 -4.48 -22.23 -3.08
C HIS A 22 -4.83 -20.78 -2.74
N ASP A 23 -3.94 -20.08 -2.03
CA ASP A 23 -4.08 -18.66 -1.75
C ASP A 23 -4.01 -17.85 -3.04
N ARG A 24 -5.02 -17.01 -3.27
CA ARG A 24 -5.15 -16.21 -4.48
C ARG A 24 -4.35 -14.91 -4.42
N GLU A 25 -3.95 -14.46 -3.23
CA GLU A 25 -3.11 -13.28 -3.07
C GLU A 25 -1.64 -13.60 -3.36
N LEU A 26 -1.17 -14.79 -2.99
CA LEU A 26 0.26 -15.13 -3.02
C LEU A 26 0.94 -14.99 -4.40
N PRO A 27 0.34 -15.44 -5.51
CA PRO A 27 0.94 -15.24 -6.84
C PRO A 27 1.10 -13.77 -7.19
N PHE A 28 0.13 -12.92 -6.86
CA PHE A 28 0.20 -11.47 -7.10
C PHE A 28 1.20 -10.80 -6.15
N TYR A 29 1.23 -11.22 -4.88
CA TYR A 29 2.16 -10.72 -3.87
C TYR A 29 3.60 -10.89 -4.33
N PHE A 30 4.00 -12.12 -4.65
CA PHE A 30 5.37 -12.40 -5.10
C PHE A 30 5.63 -11.87 -6.51
N GLY A 31 4.66 -11.97 -7.41
CA GLY A 31 4.80 -11.48 -8.79
C GLY A 31 5.08 -9.99 -8.86
N VAL A 32 4.28 -9.17 -8.17
CA VAL A 32 4.46 -7.71 -8.15
C VAL A 32 5.75 -7.33 -7.42
N LEU A 33 6.08 -8.01 -6.32
CA LEU A 33 7.28 -7.71 -5.54
C LEU A 33 8.56 -8.03 -6.31
N ILE A 34 8.65 -9.22 -6.91
CA ILE A 34 9.81 -9.63 -7.73
C ILE A 34 9.93 -8.73 -8.96
N ALA A 35 8.82 -8.46 -9.67
CA ALA A 35 8.83 -7.57 -10.82
C ALA A 35 9.30 -6.17 -10.45
N SER A 36 8.87 -5.64 -9.29
CA SER A 36 9.29 -4.34 -8.80
C SER A 36 10.78 -4.30 -8.42
N ILE A 37 11.27 -5.33 -7.75
CA ILE A 37 12.69 -5.45 -7.39
C ILE A 37 13.55 -5.47 -8.66
N LEU A 38 13.17 -6.26 -9.66
CA LEU A 38 13.88 -6.31 -10.94
C LEU A 38 13.82 -4.98 -11.67
N LEU A 39 12.64 -4.36 -11.76
CA LEU A 39 12.43 -3.07 -12.41
C LEU A 39 13.30 -1.98 -11.78
N ILE A 40 13.27 -1.83 -10.46
CA ILE A 40 14.06 -0.81 -9.76
C ILE A 40 15.55 -1.11 -9.86
N SER A 41 15.96 -2.39 -9.76
CA SER A 41 17.38 -2.76 -9.87
C SER A 41 17.96 -2.45 -11.25
N LEU A 42 17.21 -2.77 -12.32
CA LEU A 42 17.59 -2.42 -13.69
C LEU A 42 17.62 -0.91 -13.90
N TYR A 43 16.63 -0.19 -13.35
CA TYR A 43 16.57 1.26 -13.41
C TYR A 43 17.74 1.94 -12.69
N LEU A 44 18.21 1.42 -11.55
CA LEU A 44 19.32 2.01 -10.78
C LEU A 44 20.71 1.70 -11.34
N THR A 45 20.83 0.68 -12.19
CA THR A 45 22.11 0.28 -12.81
C THR A 45 22.80 1.44 -13.56
N PRO A 46 22.15 2.19 -14.47
CA PRO A 46 22.78 3.32 -15.16
C PRO A 46 23.11 4.51 -14.25
N HIS A 47 22.49 4.60 -13.07
CA HIS A 47 22.74 5.69 -12.13
C HIS A 47 23.93 5.45 -11.21
N ALA A 48 24.63 4.31 -11.36
CA ALA A 48 25.78 3.92 -10.54
C ALA A 48 25.54 4.08 -9.03
N ALA A 49 24.30 3.83 -8.57
CA ALA A 49 23.90 4.00 -7.17
C ALA A 49 24.68 3.07 -6.23
N TYR A 50 25.15 1.93 -6.75
CA TYR A 50 26.01 0.99 -6.04
C TYR A 50 27.12 0.44 -6.97
N PRO A 51 28.27 0.02 -6.41
CA PRO A 51 29.39 -0.54 -7.18
C PRO A 51 29.03 -1.75 -8.05
N ASP A 52 28.26 -2.69 -7.51
CA ASP A 52 27.94 -3.96 -8.18
C ASP A 52 26.43 -4.14 -8.38
N PHE A 53 26.03 -4.73 -9.50
CA PHE A 53 24.61 -5.04 -9.76
C PHE A 53 23.99 -5.93 -8.67
N LEU A 54 24.74 -6.92 -8.19
CA LEU A 54 24.27 -7.81 -7.11
C LEU A 54 24.02 -7.03 -5.81
N GLN A 55 24.83 -6.01 -5.55
CA GLN A 55 24.67 -5.14 -4.40
C GLN A 55 23.44 -4.23 -4.56
N THR A 56 23.20 -3.71 -5.77
CA THR A 56 21.95 -2.99 -6.11
C THR A 56 20.73 -3.85 -5.83
N VAL A 57 20.68 -5.07 -6.37
CA VAL A 57 19.55 -6.00 -6.15
C VAL A 57 19.34 -6.27 -4.66
N ARG A 58 20.41 -6.43 -3.88
CA ARG A 58 20.32 -6.68 -2.44
C ARG A 58 19.66 -5.50 -1.70
N TYR A 59 20.10 -4.26 -1.94
CA TYR A 59 19.52 -3.09 -1.28
C TYR A 59 18.09 -2.81 -1.77
N VAL A 60 17.85 -2.93 -3.06
CA VAL A 60 16.50 -2.79 -3.65
C VAL A 60 15.55 -3.83 -3.08
N ALA A 61 15.96 -5.08 -3.00
CA ALA A 61 15.14 -6.15 -2.42
C ALA A 61 14.82 -5.87 -0.95
N PHE A 62 15.81 -5.50 -0.14
CA PHE A 62 15.60 -5.21 1.27
C PHE A 62 14.59 -4.07 1.47
N HIS A 63 14.81 -2.92 0.83
CA HIS A 63 13.95 -1.76 0.97
C HIS A 63 12.55 -2.00 0.39
N SER A 64 12.46 -2.64 -0.77
CA SER A 64 11.17 -2.98 -1.39
C SER A 64 10.35 -3.90 -0.49
N ILE A 65 10.95 -4.97 0.05
CA ILE A 65 10.25 -5.90 0.97
C ILE A 65 9.84 -5.18 2.24
N SER A 66 10.74 -4.40 2.83
CA SER A 66 10.51 -3.68 4.09
C SER A 66 9.35 -2.69 3.99
N LEU A 67 9.36 -1.80 2.99
CA LEU A 67 8.29 -0.83 2.80
C LEU A 67 6.99 -1.47 2.28
N ALA A 68 7.07 -2.45 1.38
CA ALA A 68 5.89 -3.16 0.86
C ALA A 68 5.11 -3.92 1.95
N THR A 69 5.80 -4.36 3.00
CA THR A 69 5.21 -5.06 4.16
C THR A 69 4.96 -4.16 5.36
N SER A 70 5.09 -2.84 5.19
CA SER A 70 4.92 -1.82 6.24
C SER A 70 5.82 -2.04 7.46
N LEU A 71 7.03 -2.59 7.28
CA LEU A 71 8.02 -2.73 8.36
C LEU A 71 8.77 -1.43 8.63
N GLY A 72 9.08 -0.68 7.56
CA GLY A 72 9.75 0.62 7.68
C GLY A 72 11.24 0.56 8.03
N PHE A 73 11.86 -0.61 7.96
CA PHE A 73 13.31 -0.74 8.12
C PHE A 73 14.06 -0.26 6.88
N ALA A 74 15.15 0.46 7.11
CA ALA A 74 16.06 0.92 6.08
C ALA A 74 17.50 0.56 6.48
N THR A 75 18.27 0.02 5.53
CA THR A 75 19.71 -0.27 5.70
C THR A 75 20.62 0.78 5.07
N SER A 76 20.08 1.56 4.15
CA SER A 76 20.75 2.67 3.49
C SER A 76 19.73 3.75 3.20
N ASP A 77 20.22 4.98 3.00
CA ASP A 77 19.34 6.10 2.66
C ASP A 77 18.93 6.04 1.20
N TYR A 78 17.66 5.71 0.94
CA TYR A 78 17.11 5.65 -0.41
C TYR A 78 16.67 7.02 -0.94
N THR A 79 16.80 8.13 -0.19
CA THR A 79 16.54 9.47 -0.73
C THR A 79 17.59 9.91 -1.76
N PHE A 80 18.73 9.20 -1.85
CA PHE A 80 19.72 9.37 -2.91
C PHE A 80 19.32 8.70 -4.23
N TRP A 81 18.33 7.81 -4.23
CA TRP A 81 17.85 7.20 -5.46
C TRP A 81 17.10 8.24 -6.30
N PRO A 82 17.03 8.08 -7.63
CA PRO A 82 16.19 8.96 -8.43
C PRO A 82 14.73 8.92 -7.94
N MET A 83 14.04 10.05 -8.05
CA MET A 83 12.69 10.26 -7.50
C MET A 83 11.69 9.16 -7.91
N PHE A 84 11.82 8.62 -9.12
CA PHE A 84 11.01 7.51 -9.59
C PHE A 84 11.08 6.29 -8.66
N ALA A 85 12.28 5.87 -8.26
CA ALA A 85 12.47 4.70 -7.41
C ALA A 85 11.96 4.96 -5.99
N GLN A 86 12.13 6.17 -5.47
CA GLN A 86 11.61 6.60 -4.17
C GLN A 86 10.08 6.51 -4.12
N ILE A 87 9.40 7.11 -5.10
CA ILE A 87 7.93 7.10 -5.19
C ILE A 87 7.42 5.68 -5.43
N TRP A 88 8.11 4.89 -6.26
CA TRP A 88 7.72 3.51 -6.55
C TRP A 88 7.66 2.65 -5.29
N ILE A 89 8.69 2.69 -4.44
CA ILE A 89 8.73 1.88 -3.21
C ILE A 89 7.65 2.34 -2.21
N LEU A 90 7.44 3.65 -2.09
CA LEU A 90 6.36 4.19 -1.27
C LEU A 90 4.98 3.72 -1.77
N PHE A 91 4.80 3.67 -3.09
CA PHE A 91 3.58 3.16 -3.72
C PHE A 91 3.39 1.66 -3.46
N LEU A 92 4.44 0.83 -3.55
CA LEU A 92 4.37 -0.59 -3.19
C LEU A 92 3.85 -0.81 -1.76
N GLY A 93 4.29 0.03 -0.82
CA GLY A 93 3.83 0.03 0.57
C GLY A 93 2.33 0.30 0.75
N SER A 94 1.65 0.83 -0.27
CA SER A 94 0.23 1.16 -0.19
C SER A 94 -0.71 -0.02 -0.46
N PHE A 95 -0.26 -1.08 -1.15
CA PHE A 95 -1.18 -2.12 -1.61
C PHE A 95 -0.66 -3.56 -1.58
N ILE A 96 0.63 -3.81 -1.35
CA ILE A 96 1.16 -5.19 -1.41
C ILE A 96 0.75 -6.06 -0.22
N ALA A 97 0.54 -5.51 0.97
CA ALA A 97 0.22 -6.29 2.16
C ALA A 97 -1.05 -7.16 1.96
N CYS A 98 -0.96 -8.47 2.25
CA CYS A 98 -2.11 -9.37 2.12
C CYS A 98 -3.22 -9.03 3.13
N SER A 99 -4.44 -9.45 2.83
CA SER A 99 -5.55 -9.35 3.80
C SER A 99 -5.32 -10.26 5.00
N GLY A 100 -5.70 -9.81 6.20
CA GLY A 100 -5.44 -10.57 7.43
C GLY A 100 -3.96 -10.70 7.77
N SER A 101 -3.09 -9.80 7.27
CA SER A 101 -1.69 -9.64 7.66
C SER A 101 -1.50 -8.44 8.60
N THR A 102 -0.28 -8.25 9.15
CA THR A 102 0.05 -7.08 9.98
C THR A 102 0.26 -5.78 9.19
N GLY A 103 0.45 -5.86 7.87
CA GLY A 103 0.76 -4.71 7.02
C GLY A 103 -0.42 -3.75 6.88
N GLY A 104 -0.18 -2.51 6.48
CA GLY A 104 -1.23 -1.49 6.33
C GLY A 104 -1.74 -1.31 4.90
N GLY A 105 -2.33 -0.14 4.64
CA GLY A 105 -2.75 0.31 3.32
C GLY A 105 -4.04 -0.31 2.77
N ILE A 106 -4.19 -0.23 1.45
CA ILE A 106 -5.38 -0.68 0.72
C ILE A 106 -5.61 -2.19 0.84
N LYS A 107 -4.54 -2.94 1.08
CA LYS A 107 -4.47 -4.41 1.01
C LYS A 107 -4.55 -4.97 -0.41
N LEU A 108 -3.83 -6.07 -0.62
CA LEU A 108 -3.67 -6.69 -1.93
C LEU A 108 -5.00 -7.23 -2.49
N MET A 109 -5.83 -7.87 -1.67
CA MET A 109 -7.20 -8.25 -2.09
C MET A 109 -7.97 -7.11 -2.73
N ARG A 110 -8.04 -5.93 -2.07
CA ARG A 110 -8.80 -4.79 -2.58
C ARG A 110 -8.19 -4.28 -3.88
N ALA A 111 -6.86 -4.22 -3.97
CA ALA A 111 -6.16 -3.86 -5.20
C ALA A 111 -6.47 -4.81 -6.38
N ILE A 112 -6.48 -6.13 -6.14
CA ILE A 112 -6.85 -7.13 -7.16
C ILE A 112 -8.30 -6.95 -7.61
N ILE A 113 -9.21 -6.70 -6.67
CA ILE A 113 -10.63 -6.47 -6.96
C ILE A 113 -10.81 -5.22 -7.81
N LEU A 114 -10.15 -4.12 -7.46
CA LEU A 114 -10.18 -2.86 -8.23
C LEU A 114 -9.65 -3.06 -9.65
N TYR A 115 -8.53 -3.76 -9.81
CA TYR A 115 -7.96 -4.04 -11.12
C TYR A 115 -8.94 -4.84 -12.00
N LYS A 116 -9.54 -5.90 -11.44
CA LYS A 116 -10.55 -6.70 -12.14
C LYS A 116 -11.82 -5.90 -12.45
N GLN A 117 -12.20 -4.97 -11.57
CA GLN A 117 -13.33 -4.08 -11.78
C GLN A 117 -13.08 -3.13 -12.95
N VAL A 118 -11.90 -2.51 -13.02
CA VAL A 118 -11.50 -1.66 -14.15
C VAL A 118 -11.53 -2.45 -15.46
N TYR A 119 -10.96 -3.66 -15.47
CA TYR A 119 -11.00 -4.51 -16.66
C TYR A 119 -12.44 -4.86 -17.08
N ARG A 120 -13.33 -5.15 -16.12
CA ARG A 120 -14.75 -5.39 -16.38
C ARG A 120 -15.41 -4.17 -17.04
N GLU A 121 -15.19 -2.98 -16.50
CA GLU A 121 -15.80 -1.76 -17.06
C GLU A 121 -15.27 -1.44 -18.47
N LEU A 122 -13.97 -1.64 -18.72
CA LEU A 122 -13.40 -1.52 -20.06
C LEU A 122 -14.03 -2.54 -21.04
N ALA A 123 -14.18 -3.79 -20.62
CA ALA A 123 -14.80 -4.81 -21.45
C ALA A 123 -16.29 -4.54 -21.72
N ARG A 124 -17.03 -4.00 -20.73
CA ARG A 124 -18.42 -3.56 -20.91
C ARG A 124 -18.56 -2.36 -21.84
N ALA A 125 -17.60 -1.43 -21.80
CA ALA A 125 -17.58 -0.30 -22.72
C ALA A 125 -17.46 -0.77 -24.19
N ILE A 126 -16.72 -1.86 -24.43
CA ILE A 126 -16.59 -2.48 -25.75
C ILE A 126 -17.79 -3.38 -26.09
N HIS A 127 -18.32 -4.11 -25.10
CA HIS A 127 -19.42 -5.05 -25.26
C HIS A 127 -20.55 -4.75 -24.25
N PRO A 128 -21.47 -3.81 -24.56
CA PRO A 128 -22.47 -3.29 -23.60
C PRO A 128 -23.42 -4.35 -23.04
N ASN A 129 -23.72 -5.38 -23.84
CA ASN A 129 -24.65 -6.45 -23.46
C ASN A 129 -23.97 -7.63 -22.75
N ALA A 130 -22.64 -7.58 -22.55
CA ALA A 130 -21.91 -8.68 -21.93
C ALA A 130 -22.07 -8.68 -20.41
N VAL A 131 -22.65 -9.76 -19.87
CA VAL A 131 -22.70 -10.01 -18.43
C VAL A 131 -21.37 -10.61 -17.97
N LEU A 132 -20.44 -9.74 -17.59
CA LEU A 132 -19.11 -10.12 -17.13
C LEU A 132 -19.04 -10.06 -15.60
N PRO A 133 -19.19 -11.18 -14.86
CA PRO A 133 -19.05 -11.18 -13.41
C PRO A 133 -17.58 -11.03 -13.00
N VAL A 134 -17.28 -10.21 -11.98
CA VAL A 134 -15.95 -10.18 -11.37
C VAL A 134 -15.77 -11.44 -10.54
N ARG A 135 -14.76 -12.24 -10.88
CA ARG A 135 -14.43 -13.47 -10.14
C ARG A 135 -13.08 -13.37 -9.47
N LEU A 136 -13.02 -13.86 -8.23
CA LEU A 136 -11.79 -14.18 -7.56
C LEU A 136 -11.70 -15.70 -7.48
N GLY A 137 -10.80 -16.29 -8.27
CA GLY A 137 -10.83 -17.71 -8.63
C GLY A 137 -12.23 -18.18 -9.03
N ASP A 138 -12.76 -19.18 -8.32
CA ASP A 138 -14.03 -19.81 -8.66
C ASP A 138 -15.27 -19.09 -8.11
N GLN A 139 -15.06 -18.11 -7.21
CA GLN A 139 -16.17 -17.40 -6.57
C GLN A 139 -16.42 -16.07 -7.28
N GLN A 140 -17.70 -15.81 -7.58
CA GLN A 140 -18.17 -14.50 -8.04
C GLN A 140 -18.26 -13.54 -6.86
N ILE A 141 -17.70 -12.35 -7.04
CA ILE A 141 -17.80 -11.28 -6.05
C ILE A 141 -19.16 -10.58 -6.22
N PRO A 142 -19.99 -10.51 -5.18
CA PRO A 142 -21.24 -9.75 -5.21
C PRO A 142 -20.99 -8.26 -5.47
N ASP A 143 -21.89 -7.60 -6.20
CA ASP A 143 -21.72 -6.19 -6.56
C ASP A 143 -21.67 -5.25 -5.34
N HIS A 144 -22.35 -5.58 -4.23
CA HIS A 144 -22.26 -4.78 -2.99
C HIS A 144 -20.83 -4.74 -2.42
N ILE A 145 -20.05 -5.82 -2.56
CA ILE A 145 -18.64 -5.83 -2.14
C ILE A 145 -17.81 -4.97 -3.10
N LEU A 146 -18.10 -5.02 -4.40
CA LEU A 146 -17.41 -4.18 -5.39
C LEU A 146 -17.63 -2.69 -5.12
N HIS A 147 -18.86 -2.28 -4.84
CA HIS A 147 -19.18 -0.90 -4.47
C HIS A 147 -18.51 -0.49 -3.15
N ALA A 148 -18.47 -1.37 -2.15
CA ALA A 148 -17.75 -1.11 -0.91
C ALA A 148 -16.25 -0.91 -1.14
N VAL A 149 -15.62 -1.73 -1.98
CA VAL A 149 -14.19 -1.59 -2.34
C VAL A 149 -13.93 -0.30 -3.11
N LEU A 150 -14.80 0.08 -4.06
CA LEU A 150 -14.70 1.35 -4.78
C LEU A 150 -14.83 2.56 -3.84
N GLY A 151 -15.82 2.53 -2.94
CA GLY A 151 -16.01 3.56 -1.92
C GLY A 151 -14.80 3.68 -1.01
N PHE A 152 -14.23 2.54 -0.58
CA PHE A 152 -13.00 2.53 0.22
C PHE A 152 -11.86 3.22 -0.51
N SER A 153 -11.60 2.85 -1.77
CA SER A 153 -10.51 3.40 -2.56
C SER A 153 -10.67 4.88 -2.85
N PHE A 154 -11.90 5.32 -3.12
CA PHE A 154 -12.19 6.74 -3.31
C PHE A 154 -11.87 7.55 -2.05
N ILE A 155 -12.39 7.13 -0.91
CA ILE A 155 -12.13 7.82 0.37
C ILE A 155 -10.64 7.77 0.73
N TYR A 156 -9.97 6.64 0.50
CA TYR A 156 -8.53 6.50 0.71
C TYR A 156 -7.74 7.56 -0.09
N MET A 157 -8.04 7.72 -1.38
CA MET A 157 -7.41 8.75 -2.23
C MET A 157 -7.74 10.17 -1.77
N VAL A 158 -9.01 10.46 -1.47
CA VAL A 158 -9.45 11.78 -0.99
C VAL A 158 -8.76 12.14 0.33
N THR A 159 -8.58 11.17 1.23
CA THR A 159 -7.87 11.36 2.50
C THR A 159 -6.42 11.74 2.27
N ILE A 160 -5.71 11.03 1.38
CA ILE A 160 -4.32 11.36 1.04
C ILE A 160 -4.22 12.78 0.48
N VAL A 161 -5.07 13.13 -0.48
CA VAL A 161 -5.05 14.46 -1.11
C VAL A 161 -5.35 15.54 -0.07
N THR A 162 -6.39 15.37 0.73
CA THR A 162 -6.82 16.37 1.72
C THR A 162 -5.76 16.60 2.79
N LEU A 163 -5.22 15.53 3.39
CA LEU A 163 -4.19 15.67 4.43
C LEU A 163 -2.87 16.21 3.86
N THR A 164 -2.53 15.87 2.62
CA THR A 164 -1.35 16.44 1.94
C THR A 164 -1.50 17.95 1.76
N LEU A 165 -2.67 18.41 1.32
CA LEU A 165 -2.96 19.84 1.18
C LEU A 165 -2.94 20.56 2.53
N VAL A 166 -3.47 19.94 3.59
CA VAL A 166 -3.42 20.50 4.96
C VAL A 166 -1.98 20.65 5.45
N LEU A 167 -1.13 19.63 5.27
CA LEU A 167 0.28 19.73 5.63
C LEU A 167 1.02 20.77 4.78
N SER A 168 0.76 20.82 3.48
CA SER A 168 1.38 21.82 2.60
C SER A 168 0.97 23.24 2.98
N ALA A 169 -0.29 23.46 3.34
CA ALA A 169 -0.78 24.75 3.84
C ALA A 169 -0.12 25.18 5.16
N SER A 170 0.38 24.22 5.97
CA SER A 170 1.14 24.51 7.19
C SER A 170 2.60 24.89 6.94
N GLY A 171 3.05 24.92 5.68
CA GLY A 171 4.40 25.30 5.27
C GLY A 171 5.35 24.12 4.99
N VAL A 172 4.85 22.88 5.04
CA VAL A 172 5.65 21.69 4.70
C VAL A 172 5.79 21.58 3.17
N GLU A 173 7.01 21.31 2.72
CA GLU A 173 7.34 21.10 1.31
C GLU A 173 6.54 19.91 0.72
N LEU A 174 6.04 20.05 -0.50
CA LEU A 174 5.00 19.16 -1.05
C LEU A 174 5.39 17.68 -1.07
N VAL A 175 6.63 17.35 -1.45
CA VAL A 175 7.11 15.96 -1.48
C VAL A 175 7.17 15.37 -0.07
N THR A 176 7.67 16.15 0.88
CA THR A 176 7.70 15.80 2.30
C THR A 176 6.29 15.61 2.85
N ALA A 177 5.35 16.51 2.56
CA ALA A 177 3.95 16.43 2.99
C ALA A 177 3.24 15.19 2.43
N PHE A 178 3.34 14.97 1.11
CA PHE A 178 2.73 13.83 0.44
C PHE A 178 3.27 12.50 0.98
N SER A 179 4.59 12.39 1.07
CA SER A 179 5.22 11.15 1.52
C SER A 179 4.97 10.88 3.00
N ALA A 180 4.93 11.91 3.86
CA ALA A 180 4.54 11.78 5.26
C ALA A 180 3.12 11.23 5.41
N VAL A 181 2.16 11.79 4.67
CA VAL A 181 0.75 11.34 4.71
C VAL A 181 0.62 9.90 4.24
N VAL A 182 1.24 9.54 3.11
CA VAL A 182 1.18 8.17 2.58
C VAL A 182 1.86 7.19 3.54
N ALA A 183 3.03 7.52 4.09
CA ALA A 183 3.74 6.67 5.03
C ALA A 183 2.95 6.49 6.34
N CYS A 184 2.34 7.56 6.86
CA CYS A 184 1.51 7.50 8.07
C CYS A 184 0.21 6.74 7.84
N LEU A 185 -0.52 7.02 6.75
CA LEU A 185 -1.78 6.34 6.43
C LEU A 185 -1.57 4.84 6.18
N ASN A 186 -0.42 4.46 5.62
CA ASN A 186 -0.06 3.04 5.45
C ASN A 186 0.59 2.41 6.68
N ASN A 187 0.89 3.20 7.72
CA ASN A 187 1.69 2.78 8.87
C ASN A 187 3.03 2.15 8.46
N THR A 188 3.64 2.68 7.40
CA THR A 188 4.91 2.16 6.86
C THR A 188 6.11 2.70 7.63
N GLY A 189 6.03 3.90 8.22
CA GLY A 189 7.10 4.54 8.96
C GLY A 189 7.79 5.64 8.15
N PRO A 190 8.94 5.36 7.49
CA PRO A 190 9.68 6.38 6.77
C PRO A 190 8.94 6.84 5.50
N GLY A 191 8.94 8.15 5.27
CA GLY A 191 8.48 8.78 4.03
C GLY A 191 9.65 9.10 3.12
N LEU A 192 9.60 10.25 2.44
CA LEU A 192 10.65 10.75 1.55
C LEU A 192 11.14 12.13 2.03
N SER A 193 12.28 12.58 1.49
CA SER A 193 12.83 13.92 1.77
C SER A 193 13.00 14.17 3.29
N GLY A 194 12.38 15.22 3.84
CA GLY A 194 12.51 15.61 5.25
C GLY A 194 12.04 14.56 6.26
N VAL A 195 11.22 13.59 5.84
CA VAL A 195 10.76 12.44 6.65
C VAL A 195 11.30 11.10 6.14
N GLY A 196 12.37 11.14 5.35
CA GLY A 196 13.06 9.97 4.81
C GLY A 196 13.75 9.11 5.89
N PRO A 197 14.35 7.98 5.50
CA PRO A 197 14.95 7.00 6.42
C PRO A 197 16.20 7.51 7.15
N ALA A 198 16.91 8.49 6.60
CA ALA A 198 18.03 9.16 7.29
C ALA A 198 17.61 10.38 8.13
N SER A 199 16.34 10.76 8.06
CA SER A 199 15.74 11.83 8.85
C SER A 199 14.66 11.25 9.78
N ASN A 200 13.90 12.12 10.43
CA ASN A 200 12.76 11.73 11.24
C ASN A 200 11.68 12.83 11.27
N TYR A 201 10.55 12.55 11.91
CA TYR A 201 9.40 13.44 11.95
C TYR A 201 9.56 14.66 12.88
N SER A 202 10.68 14.80 13.61
CA SER A 202 10.91 15.96 14.49
C SER A 202 11.09 17.28 13.75
N VAL A 203 11.34 17.21 12.43
CA VAL A 203 11.41 18.39 11.55
C VAL A 203 10.02 19.00 11.34
N LEU A 204 8.94 18.27 11.62
CA LEU A 204 7.58 18.76 11.49
C LEU A 204 7.17 19.62 12.69
N SER A 205 6.30 20.61 12.44
CA SER A 205 5.65 21.37 13.51
C SER A 205 4.70 20.50 14.33
N ASP A 206 4.31 20.98 15.52
CA ASP A 206 3.33 20.29 16.37
C ASP A 206 2.03 20.02 15.62
N PHE A 207 1.53 20.99 14.86
CA PHE A 207 0.33 20.84 14.04
C PHE A 207 0.50 19.73 12.99
N ALA A 208 1.59 19.74 12.23
CA ALA A 208 1.86 18.73 11.21
C ALA A 208 2.02 17.32 11.82
N THR A 209 2.60 17.23 13.02
CA THR A 209 2.72 15.98 13.76
C THR A 209 1.35 15.43 14.16
N TRP A 210 0.45 16.27 14.67
CA TRP A 210 -0.93 15.86 14.98
C TRP A 210 -1.69 15.37 13.75
N VAL A 211 -1.53 16.03 12.61
CA VAL A 211 -2.12 15.58 11.33
C VAL A 211 -1.58 14.21 10.93
N CYS A 212 -0.27 13.97 11.08
CA CYS A 212 0.34 12.66 10.83
C CYS A 212 -0.17 11.59 11.81
N THR A 213 -0.32 11.92 13.10
CA THR A 213 -0.92 11.00 14.10
C THR A 213 -2.34 10.62 13.72
N PHE A 214 -3.15 11.59 13.30
CA PHE A 214 -4.51 11.33 12.82
C PHE A 214 -4.51 10.43 11.57
N ALA A 215 -3.58 10.65 10.63
CA ALA A 215 -3.42 9.79 9.46
C ALA A 215 -3.07 8.35 9.84
N MET A 216 -2.18 8.13 10.82
CA MET A 216 -1.86 6.79 11.32
C MET A 216 -3.07 6.08 11.93
N LEU A 217 -3.88 6.79 12.72
CA LEU A 217 -5.10 6.26 13.31
C LEU A 217 -6.11 5.84 12.23
N LEU A 218 -6.33 6.68 11.22
CA LEU A 218 -7.18 6.36 10.07
C LEU A 218 -6.69 5.11 9.33
N GLY A 219 -5.39 5.02 9.12
CA GLY A 219 -4.75 3.87 8.49
C GLY A 219 -4.91 2.57 9.27
N ARG A 220 -4.78 2.65 10.60
CA ARG A 220 -4.77 1.47 11.48
C ARG A 220 -6.17 0.93 11.78
N LEU A 221 -7.15 1.81 11.94
CA LEU A 221 -8.53 1.44 12.28
C LEU A 221 -9.34 0.98 11.06
N GLU A 222 -8.77 1.06 9.85
CA GLU A 222 -9.48 1.03 8.57
C GLU A 222 -10.45 2.20 8.43
N ILE A 223 -10.22 3.01 7.39
CA ILE A 223 -10.86 4.31 7.18
C ILE A 223 -12.39 4.30 7.35
N PHE A 224 -13.07 3.24 6.91
CA PHE A 224 -14.53 3.13 7.06
C PHE A 224 -15.00 3.03 8.50
N THR A 225 -14.31 2.29 9.37
CA THR A 225 -14.78 2.13 10.75
C THR A 225 -14.77 3.49 11.46
N LEU A 226 -13.72 4.27 11.25
CA LEU A 226 -13.53 5.57 11.86
C LEU A 226 -14.54 6.58 11.28
N LEU A 227 -14.72 6.61 9.96
CA LEU A 227 -15.71 7.47 9.33
C LEU A 227 -17.14 7.13 9.76
N VAL A 228 -17.49 5.85 9.88
CA VAL A 228 -18.82 5.44 10.38
C VAL A 228 -19.03 5.96 11.79
N VAL A 229 -18.04 5.82 12.68
CA VAL A 229 -18.10 6.39 14.04
C VAL A 229 -18.22 7.91 14.01
N MET A 230 -17.70 8.62 13.01
CA MET A 230 -17.89 10.08 12.89
C MET A 230 -19.26 10.48 12.33
N THR A 231 -20.03 9.56 11.75
CA THR A 231 -21.36 9.87 11.24
C THR A 231 -22.42 9.92 12.34
N PRO A 232 -23.33 10.92 12.36
CA PRO A 232 -24.40 11.01 13.36
C PRO A 232 -25.33 9.79 13.38
N ALA A 233 -25.45 9.08 12.25
CA ALA A 233 -26.26 7.87 12.13
C ALA A 233 -25.76 6.73 13.03
N PHE A 234 -24.46 6.66 13.34
CA PHE A 234 -23.92 5.69 14.27
C PHE A 234 -24.34 5.98 15.72
N TRP A 235 -24.49 7.26 16.08
CA TRP A 235 -24.81 7.71 17.44
C TRP A 235 -26.29 7.87 17.73
N ARG A 236 -27.12 7.96 16.68
CA ARG A 236 -28.57 7.99 16.82
C ARG A 236 -29.11 6.56 16.84
N LYS A 237 -29.54 6.12 18.02
CA LYS A 237 -30.55 5.06 18.17
C LYS A 237 -31.93 5.62 17.85
#